data_AF-A0A7Y2DIA4-F1
#
_entry.id   AF-A0A7Y2DIA4-F1
#
_cell.length_a   1.000
_cell.length_b   1.000
_cell.length_c   1.000
_cell.angle_alpha   90.00
_cell.angle_beta   90.00
_cell.angle_gamma   90.00
#
_symmetry.space_group_name_H-M   'P 1'
#
loop_
_entity.id
_entity.type
_entity.pdbx_description
1 polymer ?
#
loop_
_entity_poly.entity_id
_entity_poly.type
_entity_poly.pdbx_seq_one_letter_code
_entity_poly.pdbx_strand_id
1 'polypeptide(L)'
;DRVGHLYNPYGPNSWDPAVEGAGSGWGFFEPTMKFVEFMLDREETERLETSVFFSQRGIDSLLSTTSYTAETLPDFVSPTTRDNDTNTSNVRSIFSSGKHYLPTNQLIPGRTAYGSNKHYIVFRYAETLLMYAEALLQGANGSAISADEAVNLVRLRAGMEPLSGVTLDQVVDEKYAELAMEWGKRFFDMVRLERYDELSYGGRTFTADKAFVTYHQDQIDEFPILGEIAN
;
A
#
# COMPACT_ATOMS: atom_id res chain seq x y z
N ASP A 1 -13.13 27.93 -5.35
CA ASP A 1 -12.98 26.61 -4.70
C ASP A 1 -12.14 25.67 -5.55
N ARG A 2 -11.21 24.93 -4.92
CA ARG A 2 -10.43 23.89 -5.60
C ARG A 2 -11.09 22.54 -5.28
N VAL A 3 -11.41 21.77 -6.31
CA VAL A 3 -11.77 20.36 -6.17
C VAL A 3 -10.47 19.55 -6.18
N GLY A 4 -10.29 18.68 -5.19
CA GLY A 4 -9.14 17.80 -5.08
C GLY A 4 -9.50 16.57 -4.27
N HIS A 5 -8.69 15.52 -4.40
CA HIS A 5 -8.87 14.32 -3.62
C HIS A 5 -8.72 14.61 -2.12
N LEU A 6 -9.62 14.07 -1.31
CA LEU A 6 -9.55 14.20 0.14
C LEU A 6 -8.59 13.15 0.69
N TYR A 7 -7.43 13.60 1.17
CA TYR A 7 -6.39 12.70 1.68
C TYR A 7 -6.48 12.39 3.18
N ASN A 8 -7.37 13.07 3.92
CA ASN A 8 -7.53 12.83 5.35
C ASN A 8 -7.79 11.36 5.73
N PRO A 9 -8.58 10.55 4.99
CA PRO A 9 -8.76 9.14 5.33
C PRO A 9 -7.46 8.33 5.47
N TYR A 10 -6.38 8.71 4.76
CA TYR A 10 -5.13 7.94 4.71
C TYR A 10 -4.10 8.38 5.76
N GLY A 11 -4.20 9.60 6.27
CA GLY A 11 -3.22 10.16 7.20
C GLY A 11 -3.44 9.76 8.65
N PRO A 12 -2.42 9.87 9.51
CA PRO A 12 -2.55 9.60 10.94
C PRO A 12 -3.56 10.56 11.59
N ASN A 13 -4.30 10.11 12.59
CA ASN A 13 -5.22 10.99 13.33
C ASN A 13 -4.54 11.85 14.39
N SER A 14 -3.27 11.58 14.72
CA SER A 14 -2.51 12.33 15.72
C SER A 14 -1.02 12.30 15.36
N TRP A 15 -0.44 13.47 15.10
CA TRP A 15 0.94 13.63 14.68
C TRP A 15 1.52 14.99 15.11
N ASP A 16 2.85 15.07 15.18
CA ASP A 16 3.62 16.29 15.36
C ASP A 16 4.30 16.60 14.01
N PRO A 17 3.80 17.58 13.24
CA PRO A 17 4.38 17.90 11.95
C PRO A 17 5.67 18.73 12.08
N ALA A 18 6.62 18.54 11.16
CA ALA A 18 7.82 19.37 11.07
C ALA A 18 7.50 20.84 10.74
N VAL A 19 6.44 21.08 9.96
CA VAL A 19 5.90 22.43 9.72
C VAL A 19 4.64 22.64 10.56
N GLU A 20 4.73 23.56 11.51
CA GLU A 20 3.63 23.92 12.41
C GLU A 20 2.36 24.29 11.63
N GLY A 21 1.22 23.79 12.12
CA GLY A 21 -0.10 24.04 11.53
C GLY A 21 -0.47 23.08 10.39
N ALA A 22 0.40 22.15 9.99
CA ALA A 22 0.03 21.08 9.07
C ALA A 22 -1.01 20.13 9.72
N GLY A 23 -2.14 19.98 9.04
CA GLY A 23 -3.27 19.16 9.49
C GLY A 23 -3.01 17.67 9.35
N SER A 24 -3.60 16.90 10.27
CA SER A 24 -3.55 15.45 10.31
C SER A 24 -4.64 14.80 9.42
N GLY A 25 -4.63 13.47 9.34
CA GLY A 25 -5.69 12.65 8.76
C GLY A 25 -6.62 12.03 9.79
N TRP A 26 -7.22 10.89 9.46
CA TRP A 26 -8.23 10.17 10.26
C TRP A 26 -7.81 8.73 10.61
N GLY A 27 -6.80 8.21 9.92
CA GLY A 27 -6.19 6.91 10.18
C GLY A 27 -7.08 5.75 9.78
N PHE A 28 -7.73 5.79 8.61
CA PHE A 28 -8.64 4.72 8.15
C PHE A 28 -8.02 3.79 7.10
N PHE A 29 -6.82 4.09 6.64
CA PHE A 29 -6.14 3.30 5.62
C PHE A 29 -4.73 2.93 6.08
N GLU A 30 -4.61 1.74 6.68
CA GLU A 30 -3.42 1.29 7.37
C GLU A 30 -2.72 0.16 6.61
N PRO A 31 -1.39 0.23 6.41
CA PRO A 31 -0.59 -0.95 6.10
C PRO A 31 -0.80 -2.03 7.17
N THR A 32 -0.81 -3.30 6.75
CA THR A 32 -0.97 -4.44 7.67
C THR A 32 0.37 -4.89 8.23
N MET A 33 0.38 -5.56 9.38
CA MET A 33 1.61 -6.21 9.89
C MET A 33 2.17 -7.20 8.88
N LYS A 34 1.31 -8.01 8.24
CA LYS A 34 1.68 -8.90 7.14
C LYS A 34 2.47 -8.20 6.03
N PHE A 35 2.06 -6.98 5.63
CA PHE A 35 2.80 -6.21 4.63
C PHE A 35 4.17 -5.74 5.16
N VAL A 36 4.22 -5.23 6.38
CA VAL A 36 5.47 -4.75 6.99
C VAL A 36 6.48 -5.88 7.15
N GLU A 37 6.06 -7.04 7.67
CA GLU A 37 6.90 -8.25 7.76
C GLU A 37 7.40 -8.69 6.37
N PHE A 38 6.49 -8.79 5.39
CA PHE A 38 6.86 -9.13 4.01
C PHE A 38 7.93 -8.20 3.42
N MET A 39 7.85 -6.89 3.68
CA MET A 39 8.84 -5.93 3.19
C MET A 39 10.18 -6.08 3.93
N LEU A 40 10.16 -6.26 5.26
CA LEU A 40 11.37 -6.44 6.05
C LEU A 40 12.08 -7.76 5.72
N ASP A 41 11.34 -8.85 5.52
CA ASP A 41 11.88 -10.18 5.16
C ASP A 41 12.59 -10.15 3.79
N ARG A 42 12.20 -9.20 2.95
CA ARG A 42 12.79 -8.95 1.63
C ARG A 42 13.92 -7.93 1.66
N GLU A 43 14.29 -7.43 2.84
CA GLU A 43 15.30 -6.39 3.02
C GLU A 43 14.96 -5.09 2.27
N GLU A 44 13.67 -4.78 2.12
CA GLU A 44 13.20 -3.57 1.45
C GLU A 44 13.46 -2.34 2.32
N THR A 45 14.22 -1.39 1.79
CA THR A 45 14.56 -0.14 2.49
C THR A 45 13.74 1.03 1.93
N GLU A 46 14.03 1.45 0.70
CA GLU A 46 13.46 2.67 0.10
C GLU A 46 11.92 2.63 0.04
N ARG A 47 11.36 1.49 -0.36
CA ARG A 47 9.91 1.34 -0.50
C ARG A 47 9.22 1.22 0.85
N LEU A 48 9.80 0.50 1.79
CA LEU A 48 9.18 0.32 3.10
C LEU A 48 9.11 1.67 3.84
N GLU A 49 10.24 2.39 3.91
CA GLU A 49 10.32 3.70 4.56
C GLU A 49 9.32 4.71 3.99
N THR A 50 9.10 4.69 2.67
CA THR A 50 8.20 5.64 2.00
C THR A 50 6.74 5.18 1.94
N SER A 51 6.48 3.88 2.07
CA SER A 51 5.10 3.33 1.98
C SER A 51 4.44 3.21 3.34
N VAL A 52 5.23 3.14 4.41
CA VAL A 52 4.76 2.95 5.79
C VAL A 52 5.25 4.09 6.65
N PHE A 53 4.31 4.84 7.23
CA PHE A 53 4.62 5.81 8.28
C PHE A 53 4.38 5.14 9.63
N PHE A 54 5.46 4.70 10.27
CA PHE A 54 5.42 3.90 11.48
C PHE A 54 4.90 4.70 12.69
N SER A 55 4.31 3.99 13.65
CA SER A 55 4.02 4.52 14.98
C SER A 55 4.82 3.74 16.01
N GLN A 56 5.08 4.32 17.19
CA GLN A 56 5.77 3.59 18.25
C GLN A 56 5.03 2.29 18.61
N ARG A 57 3.71 2.34 18.73
CA ARG A 57 2.89 1.14 18.99
C ARG A 57 3.03 0.09 17.89
N GLY A 58 3.15 0.49 16.63
CA GLY A 58 3.39 -0.42 15.51
C GLY A 58 4.74 -1.12 15.63
N ILE A 59 5.77 -0.38 16.01
CA ILE A 59 7.13 -0.91 16.25
C ILE A 59 7.10 -1.87 17.46
N ASP A 60 6.51 -1.45 18.57
CA ASP A 60 6.37 -2.32 19.77
C ASP A 60 5.61 -3.61 19.44
N SER A 61 4.55 -3.50 18.62
CA SER A 61 3.78 -4.66 18.16
C SER A 61 4.67 -5.60 17.34
N LEU A 62 5.42 -5.07 16.36
CA LEU A 62 6.36 -5.82 15.54
C LEU A 62 7.37 -6.58 16.41
N LEU A 63 7.99 -5.91 17.37
CA LEU A 63 8.95 -6.52 18.31
C LEU A 63 8.32 -7.60 19.21
N SER A 64 7.03 -7.48 19.52
CA SER A 64 6.33 -8.42 20.40
C SER A 64 5.71 -9.62 19.69
N THR A 65 5.41 -9.51 18.38
CA THR A 65 4.66 -10.54 17.64
C THR A 65 5.45 -11.22 16.54
N THR A 66 6.69 -10.80 16.27
CA THR A 66 7.52 -11.32 15.19
C THR A 66 8.91 -11.72 15.69
N SER A 67 9.77 -12.19 14.80
CA SER A 67 11.18 -12.50 15.10
C SER A 67 12.08 -11.27 15.19
N TYR A 68 11.61 -10.08 14.78
CA TYR A 68 12.42 -8.87 14.78
C TYR A 68 12.75 -8.40 16.20
N THR A 69 13.99 -7.97 16.40
CA THR A 69 14.46 -7.26 17.59
C THR A 69 14.85 -5.82 17.25
N ALA A 70 15.01 -4.98 18.27
CA ALA A 70 15.42 -3.58 18.09
C ALA A 70 16.76 -3.45 17.34
N GLU A 71 17.66 -4.42 17.49
CA GLU A 71 18.96 -4.46 16.83
C GLU A 71 18.88 -4.88 15.35
N THR A 72 17.83 -5.63 14.98
CA THR A 72 17.65 -6.14 13.61
C THR A 72 16.78 -5.22 12.75
N LEU A 73 16.03 -4.30 13.36
CA LEU A 73 15.21 -3.36 12.62
C LEU A 73 16.09 -2.31 11.94
N PRO A 74 15.81 -1.95 10.67
CA PRO A 74 16.46 -0.81 10.04
C PRO A 74 16.19 0.49 10.79
N ASP A 75 17.17 1.38 10.86
CA ASP A 75 17.08 2.67 11.58
C ASP A 75 15.90 3.55 11.14
N PHE A 76 15.45 3.42 9.90
CA PHE A 76 14.31 4.19 9.38
C PHE A 76 12.96 3.71 9.95
N VAL A 77 12.90 2.54 10.58
CA VAL A 77 11.70 2.03 11.26
C VAL A 77 11.53 2.83 12.55
N SER A 78 10.95 4.01 12.40
CA SER A 78 10.87 5.05 13.42
C SER A 78 9.51 5.74 13.38
N PRO A 79 8.96 6.19 14.54
CA PRO A 79 7.76 7.02 14.54
C PRO A 79 7.98 8.38 13.88
N THR A 80 9.23 8.78 13.63
CA THR A 80 9.61 10.03 12.96
C THR A 80 10.15 9.73 11.57
N THR A 81 9.57 10.36 10.55
CA THR A 81 10.04 10.25 9.16
C THR A 81 11.38 10.96 8.96
N ARG A 82 12.07 10.68 7.84
CA ARG A 82 13.26 11.43 7.38
C ARG A 82 13.05 12.95 7.25
N ASP A 83 11.80 13.38 7.13
CA ASP A 83 11.39 14.79 7.00
C ASP A 83 10.97 15.43 8.33
N ASN A 84 11.14 14.71 9.45
CA ASN A 84 10.82 15.10 10.83
C ASN A 84 9.33 15.18 11.19
N ASP A 85 8.43 14.72 10.32
CA ASP A 85 7.04 14.48 10.71
C ASP A 85 6.95 13.24 11.60
N THR A 86 6.27 13.34 12.76
CA THR A 86 6.27 12.30 13.78
C THR A 86 4.86 11.84 14.13
N ASN A 87 4.60 10.54 14.09
CA ASN A 87 3.38 9.98 14.68
C ASN A 87 3.47 10.02 16.21
N THR A 88 2.55 10.73 16.84
CA THR A 88 2.50 10.83 18.32
C THR A 88 2.10 9.51 18.97
N SER A 89 2.32 9.38 20.28
CA SER A 89 1.86 8.22 21.07
C SER A 89 0.34 8.02 21.07
N ASN A 90 -0.44 9.05 20.73
CA ASN A 90 -1.90 9.02 20.68
C ASN A 90 -2.48 8.61 19.31
N VAL A 91 -1.62 8.34 18.32
CA VAL A 91 -2.08 7.88 17.01
C VAL A 91 -2.87 6.56 17.16
N ARG A 92 -3.97 6.41 16.43
CA ARG A 92 -4.88 5.25 16.49
C ARG A 92 -4.42 4.10 15.59
N SER A 93 -3.77 4.42 14.48
CA SER A 93 -3.23 3.42 13.56
C SER A 93 -1.96 2.79 14.14
N ILE A 94 -1.74 1.49 13.89
CA ILE A 94 -0.43 0.88 14.18
C ILE A 94 0.59 1.31 13.13
N PHE A 95 0.14 1.47 11.88
CA PHE A 95 0.91 1.99 10.76
C PHE A 95 0.03 2.93 9.95
N SER A 96 0.55 4.09 9.54
CA SER A 96 -0.15 5.02 8.66
C SER A 96 0.35 4.89 7.22
N SER A 97 -0.47 5.28 6.23
CA SER A 97 -0.11 5.14 4.83
C SER A 97 0.92 6.20 4.39
N GLY A 98 2.19 5.80 4.26
CA GLY A 98 3.24 6.65 3.70
C GLY A 98 3.04 6.97 2.21
N LYS A 99 2.35 6.09 1.46
CA LYS A 99 2.02 6.36 0.04
C LYS A 99 1.19 7.63 -0.18
N HIS A 100 0.33 7.98 0.78
CA HIS A 100 -0.54 9.15 0.70
C HIS A 100 0.01 10.37 1.46
N TYR A 101 1.09 10.18 2.20
CA TYR A 101 1.83 11.22 2.88
C TYR A 101 2.59 12.10 1.88
N LEU A 102 2.54 13.41 2.12
CA LEU A 102 3.50 14.38 1.59
C LEU A 102 4.19 15.01 2.80
N PRO A 103 5.54 15.06 2.83
CA PRO A 103 6.27 15.74 3.88
C PRO A 103 5.78 17.16 4.11
N THR A 104 5.64 17.55 5.38
CA THR A 104 5.08 18.87 5.71
C THR A 104 6.02 19.99 5.28
N ASN A 105 7.33 19.73 5.26
CA ASN A 105 8.36 20.61 4.71
C ASN A 105 8.26 20.80 3.18
N GLN A 106 7.47 20.00 2.48
CA GLN A 106 7.18 20.09 1.04
C GLN A 106 5.78 20.65 0.75
N LEU A 107 4.99 20.96 1.78
CA LEU A 107 3.70 21.62 1.58
C LEU A 107 3.90 23.04 1.06
N ILE A 108 3.06 23.42 0.10
CA ILE A 108 2.98 24.81 -0.36
C ILE A 108 2.49 25.68 0.81
N PRO A 109 3.15 26.82 1.10
CA PRO A 109 2.72 27.74 2.16
C PRO A 109 1.22 28.08 2.08
N GLY A 110 0.54 28.03 3.23
CA GLY A 110 -0.91 28.22 3.32
C GLY A 110 -1.76 27.01 2.91
N ARG A 111 -1.15 25.90 2.48
CA ARG A 111 -1.85 24.64 2.17
C ARG A 111 -1.47 23.55 3.16
N THR A 112 -2.17 23.53 4.27
CA THR A 112 -1.79 22.70 5.43
C THR A 112 -2.54 21.38 5.52
N ALA A 113 -3.55 21.10 4.69
CA ALA A 113 -4.27 19.83 4.75
C ALA A 113 -3.35 18.63 4.45
N TYR A 114 -3.57 17.51 5.16
CA TYR A 114 -2.78 16.29 4.99
C TYR A 114 -2.73 15.85 3.53
N GLY A 115 -1.54 15.49 3.03
CA GLY A 115 -1.34 15.02 1.65
C GLY A 115 -1.67 16.07 0.57
N SER A 116 -1.93 17.33 0.96
CA SER A 116 -2.22 18.39 0.00
C SER A 116 -1.07 18.52 -1.00
N ASN A 117 -1.42 18.74 -2.26
CA ASN A 117 -0.49 18.84 -3.40
C ASN A 117 0.04 17.51 -3.94
N LYS A 118 -0.37 16.35 -3.39
CA LYS A 118 -0.18 15.08 -4.08
C LYS A 118 -1.21 14.85 -5.18
N HIS A 119 -0.77 14.11 -6.19
CA HIS A 119 -1.65 13.45 -7.15
C HIS A 119 -2.08 12.10 -6.61
N TYR A 120 -3.33 11.72 -6.89
CA TYR A 120 -3.83 10.40 -6.52
C TYR A 120 -3.39 9.42 -7.60
N ILE A 121 -2.60 8.43 -7.22
CA ILE A 121 -2.01 7.48 -8.16
C ILE A 121 -3.06 6.42 -8.49
N VAL A 122 -3.63 6.55 -9.68
CA VAL A 122 -4.58 5.58 -10.23
C VAL A 122 -3.86 4.47 -10.97
N PHE A 123 -2.86 4.86 -11.77
CA PHE A 123 -2.08 3.97 -12.62
C PHE A 123 -0.72 4.63 -12.87
N ARG A 124 0.32 3.82 -13.00
CA ARG A 124 1.67 4.31 -13.29
C ARG A 124 2.52 3.24 -13.96
N TYR A 125 3.64 3.66 -14.54
CA TYR A 125 4.44 2.83 -15.42
C TYR A 125 4.93 1.51 -14.82
N ALA A 126 5.26 1.47 -13.53
CA ALA A 126 5.66 0.22 -12.88
C ALA A 126 4.55 -0.84 -12.91
N GLU A 127 3.28 -0.44 -12.81
CA GLU A 127 2.15 -1.37 -12.94
C GLU A 127 2.10 -1.95 -14.35
N THR A 128 2.33 -1.14 -15.40
CA THR A 128 2.43 -1.64 -16.78
C THR A 128 3.54 -2.67 -16.94
N LEU A 129 4.73 -2.40 -16.41
CA LEU A 129 5.88 -3.31 -16.48
C LEU A 129 5.57 -4.65 -15.80
N LEU A 130 4.99 -4.60 -14.60
CA LEU A 130 4.67 -5.81 -13.84
C LEU A 130 3.49 -6.57 -14.43
N MET A 131 2.47 -5.89 -14.97
CA MET A 131 1.40 -6.54 -15.74
C MET A 131 1.93 -7.19 -17.03
N TYR A 132 2.89 -6.55 -17.71
CA TYR A 132 3.53 -7.12 -18.90
C TYR A 132 4.33 -8.39 -18.54
N ALA A 133 5.17 -8.33 -17.50
CA ALA A 133 5.91 -9.50 -17.01
C ALA A 133 4.97 -10.65 -16.65
N GLU A 134 3.89 -10.33 -15.93
CA GLU A 134 2.87 -11.30 -15.56
C GLU A 134 2.20 -11.95 -16.77
N ALA A 135 1.82 -11.15 -17.78
CA ALA A 135 1.19 -11.65 -19.00
C ALA A 135 2.12 -12.61 -19.76
N LEU A 136 3.42 -12.28 -19.88
CA LEU A 136 4.40 -13.17 -20.51
C LEU A 136 4.50 -14.51 -19.78
N LEU A 137 4.56 -14.49 -18.44
CA LEU A 137 4.62 -15.71 -17.62
C LEU A 137 3.34 -16.54 -17.69
N GLN A 138 2.22 -15.91 -18.05
CA GLN A 138 0.94 -16.60 -18.31
C GLN A 138 0.74 -17.00 -19.78
N GLY A 139 1.80 -16.94 -20.60
CA GLY A 139 1.81 -17.46 -21.97
C GLY A 139 1.45 -16.43 -23.05
N ALA A 140 1.40 -15.15 -22.72
CA ALA A 140 1.32 -14.12 -23.75
C ALA A 140 2.61 -14.07 -24.59
N ASN A 141 2.47 -13.80 -25.88
CA ASN A 141 3.62 -13.55 -26.75
C ASN A 141 4.03 -12.08 -26.65
N GLY A 142 5.29 -11.82 -26.34
CA GLY A 142 5.88 -10.48 -26.39
C GLY A 142 7.36 -10.53 -26.71
N SER A 143 7.84 -9.50 -27.42
CA SER A 143 9.22 -9.43 -27.91
C SER A 143 9.92 -8.12 -27.56
N ALA A 144 9.29 -7.26 -26.75
CA ALA A 144 9.84 -5.95 -26.41
C ALA A 144 11.00 -6.07 -25.42
N ILE A 145 10.74 -6.73 -24.29
CA ILE A 145 11.70 -7.13 -23.26
C ILE A 145 11.21 -8.45 -22.63
N SER A 146 12.08 -9.16 -21.92
CA SER A 146 11.74 -10.33 -21.12
C SER A 146 10.97 -9.97 -19.84
N ALA A 147 10.37 -10.97 -19.18
CA ALA A 147 9.75 -10.79 -17.87
C ALA A 147 10.77 -10.38 -16.80
N ASP A 148 11.97 -10.98 -16.82
CA ASP A 148 13.10 -10.62 -15.95
C ASP A 148 13.45 -9.14 -16.11
N GLU A 149 13.64 -8.67 -17.34
CA GLU A 149 13.97 -7.26 -17.60
C GLU A 149 12.87 -6.32 -17.09
N ALA A 150 11.59 -6.62 -17.33
CA ALA A 150 10.48 -5.80 -16.88
C ALA A 150 10.40 -5.68 -15.35
N VAL A 151 10.59 -6.80 -14.63
CA VAL A 151 10.62 -6.84 -13.16
C VAL A 151 11.86 -6.12 -12.63
N ASN A 152 13.01 -6.34 -13.24
CA ASN A 152 14.27 -5.75 -12.79
C ASN A 152 14.32 -4.23 -12.98
N LEU A 153 13.63 -3.67 -13.97
CA LEU A 153 13.46 -2.21 -14.06
C LEU A 153 12.78 -1.62 -12.82
N VAL A 154 11.83 -2.33 -12.22
CA VAL A 154 11.16 -1.90 -10.97
C VAL A 154 12.08 -2.11 -9.76
N ARG A 155 12.71 -3.29 -9.67
CA ARG A 155 13.60 -3.67 -8.56
C ARG A 155 14.81 -2.75 -8.45
N LEU A 156 15.51 -2.52 -9.57
CA LEU A 156 16.71 -1.67 -9.60
C LEU A 156 16.40 -0.24 -9.18
N ARG A 157 15.22 0.29 -9.53
CA ARG A 157 14.82 1.64 -9.08
C ARG A 157 14.62 1.69 -7.57
N ALA A 158 14.17 0.60 -6.95
CA ALA A 158 13.96 0.47 -5.51
C ALA A 158 15.22 0.02 -4.74
N GLY A 159 16.39 -0.04 -5.40
CA GLY A 159 17.63 -0.49 -4.77
C GLY A 159 17.70 -2.00 -4.50
N MET A 160 16.86 -2.79 -5.15
CA MET A 160 16.80 -4.25 -4.98
C MET A 160 17.64 -4.98 -6.02
N GLU A 161 18.28 -6.08 -5.60
CA GLU A 161 19.06 -6.93 -6.50
C GLU A 161 18.21 -7.52 -7.64
N PRO A 162 18.73 -7.61 -8.87
CA PRO A 162 18.00 -8.16 -9.99
C PRO A 162 17.74 -9.66 -9.82
N LEU A 163 16.61 -10.12 -10.35
CA LEU A 163 16.24 -11.53 -10.43
C LEU A 163 16.55 -12.10 -11.81
N SER A 164 16.70 -13.42 -11.88
CA SER A 164 16.80 -14.16 -13.13
C SER A 164 15.87 -15.37 -13.07
N GLY A 165 15.20 -15.69 -14.17
CA GLY A 165 14.20 -16.75 -14.23
C GLY A 165 12.98 -16.42 -13.37
N VAL A 166 12.47 -15.20 -13.49
CA VAL A 166 11.38 -14.68 -12.65
C VAL A 166 10.14 -15.57 -12.77
N THR A 167 9.60 -15.99 -11.62
CA THR A 167 8.37 -16.77 -11.53
C THR A 167 7.13 -15.88 -11.39
N LEU A 168 5.94 -16.44 -11.65
CA LEU A 168 4.68 -15.72 -11.45
C LEU A 168 4.52 -15.23 -10.01
N ASP A 169 4.93 -16.05 -9.03
CA ASP A 169 4.89 -15.68 -7.60
C ASP A 169 5.79 -14.48 -7.32
N GLN A 170 7.00 -14.46 -7.87
CA GLN A 170 7.91 -13.32 -7.72
C GLN A 170 7.36 -12.04 -8.35
N VAL A 171 6.62 -12.12 -9.48
CA VAL A 171 5.92 -10.97 -10.04
C VAL A 171 4.80 -10.49 -9.11
N VAL A 172 4.00 -11.41 -8.58
CA VAL A 172 2.90 -11.08 -7.65
C VAL A 172 3.42 -10.43 -6.36
N ASP A 173 4.54 -10.93 -5.83
CA ASP A 173 5.22 -10.35 -4.68
C ASP A 173 5.81 -8.98 -5.01
N GLU A 174 6.42 -8.82 -6.19
CA GLU A 174 6.93 -7.52 -6.62
C GLU A 174 5.79 -6.50 -6.80
N LYS A 175 4.63 -6.91 -7.32
CA LYS A 175 3.41 -6.06 -7.36
C LYS A 175 2.94 -5.71 -5.97
N TYR A 176 3.02 -6.63 -5.01
CA TYR A 176 2.67 -6.35 -3.63
C TYR A 176 3.60 -5.31 -3.02
N ALA A 177 4.93 -5.48 -3.14
CA ALA A 177 5.91 -4.52 -2.65
C ALA A 177 5.77 -3.14 -3.30
N GLU A 178 5.57 -3.13 -4.61
CA GLU A 178 5.61 -1.91 -5.41
C GLU A 178 4.33 -1.08 -5.31
N LEU A 179 3.17 -1.75 -5.43
CA LEU A 179 1.85 -1.12 -5.58
C LEU A 179 1.04 -1.12 -4.28
N ALA A 180 1.65 -1.50 -3.16
CA ALA A 180 1.00 -1.49 -1.86
C ALA A 180 0.40 -0.12 -1.55
N MET A 181 -0.79 -0.14 -0.94
CA MET A 181 -1.56 1.04 -0.57
C MET A 181 -2.03 1.90 -1.76
N GLU A 182 -1.85 1.49 -3.01
CA GLU A 182 -2.45 2.15 -4.18
C GLU A 182 -3.87 1.64 -4.46
N TRP A 183 -4.58 2.28 -5.39
CA TRP A 183 -6.02 2.10 -5.62
C TRP A 183 -6.42 0.66 -5.98
N GLY A 184 -6.75 -0.14 -4.95
CA GLY A 184 -7.37 -1.46 -5.08
C GLY A 184 -6.47 -2.55 -5.67
N LYS A 185 -5.19 -2.27 -5.93
CA LYS A 185 -4.30 -3.12 -6.73
C LYS A 185 -4.23 -4.55 -6.20
N ARG A 186 -3.90 -4.71 -4.90
CA ARG A 186 -3.82 -6.03 -4.25
C ARG A 186 -5.14 -6.80 -4.31
N PHE A 187 -6.26 -6.15 -4.05
CA PHE A 187 -7.57 -6.80 -4.07
C PHE A 187 -7.87 -7.37 -5.47
N PHE A 188 -7.79 -6.54 -6.51
CA PHE A 188 -8.09 -6.98 -7.87
C PHE A 188 -7.12 -8.04 -8.38
N ASP A 189 -5.82 -7.92 -8.05
CA ASP A 189 -4.83 -8.93 -8.41
C ASP A 189 -5.12 -10.28 -7.76
N MET A 190 -5.45 -10.31 -6.47
CA MET A 190 -5.68 -11.58 -5.77
C MET A 190 -6.99 -12.24 -6.22
N VAL A 191 -8.03 -11.45 -6.50
CA VAL A 191 -9.30 -11.98 -7.03
C VAL A 191 -9.11 -12.62 -8.42
N ARG A 192 -8.46 -11.92 -9.36
CA ARG A 192 -8.31 -12.44 -10.74
C ARG A 192 -7.30 -13.59 -10.87
N LEU A 193 -6.40 -13.73 -9.89
CA LEU A 193 -5.45 -14.85 -9.80
C LEU A 193 -5.98 -16.00 -8.93
N GLU A 194 -7.20 -15.88 -8.41
CA GLU A 194 -7.83 -16.86 -7.50
C GLU A 194 -7.00 -17.15 -6.23
N ARG A 195 -6.23 -16.14 -5.77
CA ARG A 195 -5.39 -16.20 -4.56
C ARG A 195 -6.11 -15.61 -3.35
N TYR A 196 -7.30 -16.11 -3.05
CA TYR A 196 -8.21 -15.51 -2.06
C TYR A 196 -7.63 -15.48 -0.64
N ASP A 197 -6.84 -16.48 -0.26
CA ASP A 197 -6.22 -16.57 1.07
C ASP A 197 -5.33 -15.35 1.39
N GLU A 198 -4.76 -14.72 0.36
CA GLU A 198 -3.95 -13.52 0.51
C GLU A 198 -4.71 -12.29 1.03
N LEU A 199 -6.04 -12.28 0.86
CA LEU A 199 -6.95 -11.23 1.31
C LEU A 199 -7.54 -11.49 2.71
N SER A 200 -7.25 -12.64 3.31
CA SER A 200 -7.64 -12.93 4.70
C SER A 200 -6.83 -12.07 5.67
N TYR A 201 -7.51 -11.48 6.66
CA TYR A 201 -6.88 -10.56 7.62
C TYR A 201 -7.63 -10.50 8.95
N GLY A 202 -6.88 -10.39 10.06
CA GLY A 202 -7.44 -10.13 11.39
C GLY A 202 -8.47 -11.19 11.82
N GLY A 203 -8.18 -12.46 11.55
CA GLY A 203 -9.07 -13.59 11.84
C GLY A 203 -10.27 -13.74 10.89
N ARG A 204 -10.37 -12.92 9.83
CA ARG A 204 -11.41 -13.01 8.81
C ARG A 204 -10.87 -13.74 7.59
N THR A 205 -11.64 -14.71 7.11
CA THR A 205 -11.35 -15.45 5.88
C THR A 205 -12.03 -14.79 4.69
N PHE A 206 -11.26 -14.51 3.65
CA PHE A 206 -11.78 -14.09 2.35
C PHE A 206 -12.01 -15.34 1.47
N THR A 207 -13.15 -15.36 0.77
CA THR A 207 -13.60 -16.48 -0.08
C THR A 207 -14.10 -15.92 -1.41
N ALA A 208 -14.18 -16.76 -2.45
CA ALA A 208 -14.52 -16.32 -3.80
C ALA A 208 -15.88 -15.59 -3.89
N ASP A 209 -16.88 -15.99 -3.09
CA ASP A 209 -18.21 -15.36 -2.97
C ASP A 209 -18.16 -13.92 -2.41
N LYS A 210 -17.02 -13.46 -1.91
CA LYS A 210 -16.81 -12.10 -1.40
C LYS A 210 -16.11 -11.19 -2.41
N ALA A 211 -15.87 -11.66 -3.63
CA ALA A 211 -15.20 -10.89 -4.68
C ALA A 211 -16.02 -9.67 -5.17
N PHE A 212 -17.34 -9.70 -4.99
CA PHE A 212 -18.24 -8.66 -5.47
C PHE A 212 -18.96 -7.95 -4.32
N VAL A 213 -19.17 -6.65 -4.47
CA VAL A 213 -20.04 -5.89 -3.57
C VAL A 213 -21.49 -6.24 -3.84
N THR A 214 -22.32 -6.29 -2.80
CA THR A 214 -23.76 -6.45 -2.96
C THR A 214 -24.38 -5.19 -3.56
N TYR A 215 -25.44 -5.36 -4.34
CA TYR A 215 -26.25 -4.21 -4.78
C TYR A 215 -26.81 -3.47 -3.57
N HIS A 216 -26.83 -2.13 -3.64
CA HIS A 216 -27.40 -1.32 -2.57
C HIS A 216 -28.93 -1.47 -2.56
N GLN A 217 -29.56 -1.40 -1.38
CA GLN A 217 -31.01 -1.58 -1.26
C GLN A 217 -31.79 -0.62 -2.16
N ASP A 218 -31.39 0.65 -2.21
CA ASP A 218 -32.03 1.66 -3.09
C ASP A 218 -32.00 1.26 -4.59
N GLN A 219 -30.96 0.54 -5.03
CA GLN A 219 -30.88 0.04 -6.41
C GLN A 219 -31.82 -1.13 -6.64
N ILE A 220 -32.00 -1.99 -5.63
CA ILE A 220 -32.93 -3.12 -5.67
C ILE A 220 -34.38 -2.61 -5.63
N ASP A 221 -34.67 -1.57 -4.85
CA ASP A 221 -36.01 -0.99 -4.77
C ASP A 221 -36.43 -0.37 -6.12
N GLU A 222 -35.49 0.27 -6.82
CA GLU A 222 -35.72 0.81 -8.17
C GLU A 222 -35.77 -0.31 -9.24
N PHE A 223 -34.90 -1.31 -9.12
CA PHE A 223 -34.80 -2.44 -10.04
C PHE A 223 -34.86 -3.77 -9.29
N PRO A 224 -36.06 -4.28 -8.96
CA PRO A 224 -36.22 -5.50 -8.14
C PRO A 224 -35.49 -6.73 -8.66
N ILE A 225 -35.26 -6.81 -9.98
CA ILE A 225 -34.48 -7.87 -10.62
C ILE A 225 -33.04 -7.98 -10.08
N LEU A 226 -32.45 -6.89 -9.57
CA LEU A 226 -31.13 -6.91 -8.96
C LEU A 226 -31.08 -7.69 -7.64
N GLY A 227 -32.21 -7.81 -6.94
CA GLY A 227 -32.32 -8.61 -5.71
C GLY A 227 -32.29 -10.12 -5.96
N GLU A 228 -32.49 -10.55 -7.21
CA GLU A 228 -32.43 -11.96 -7.60
C GLU A 228 -31.02 -12.41 -8.00
N ILE A 229 -30.07 -11.47 -8.15
CA ILE A 229 -28.70 -11.77 -8.54
C ILE A 229 -27.90 -12.16 -7.29
N ALA A 230 -27.56 -13.45 -7.20
CA ALA A 230 -26.57 -13.92 -6.22
C ALA A 230 -25.17 -13.60 -6.74
N ASN A 231 -24.45 -12.75 -6.00
CA ASN A 231 -23.03 -12.45 -6.21
C ASN A 231 -22.13 -13.50 -5.55
#